data_AF-A0A9K3LQZ1-F1
#
_entry.id   AF-A0A9K3LQZ1-F1
#
_cell.length_a   1.000
_cell.length_b   1.000
_cell.length_c   1.000
_cell.angle_alpha   90.00
_cell.angle_beta   90.00
_cell.angle_gamma   90.00
#
_symmetry.space_group_name_H-M   'P 1'
#
loop_
_entity.id
_entity.type
_entity.pdbx_description
1 polymer ?
#
loop_
_entity_poly.entity_id
_entity_poly.type
_entity_poly.pdbx_seq_one_letter_code
_entity_poly.pdbx_strand_id
1 'polypeptide(L)'
;MTPFLNQSLENASTKASFPGSRNVHYETSLLNSIIHGRHRLLSSLAGHSPMAPSSVNPLPQHTSKRIPTAEEVSMAGGVWAPTSAKRDKIAELKIALQEGQNSLDDAASKDELLDLYLADGIKLISKVTDLVECSGEKELPVIQEFTSWLKEQEQSDSATMDKNVKQTELESKLQIISAKLSTLLERIPSDRCFRHVRDFLDPDTLNDGDLENVLAKPDNKLDAEKNSFQDAVTRFRLLLTKAAVDHIQKSWNVLTKVSDSDIDRAAVKGIALTSQVDTVSLSKVYGFLEAHASGTCSGRVTAAWHLLDRDNDGLLNEDEMNQVAFLCLQVEQEALPKFFEQVLEAYPTRAPLPAMDSDNQSIPIPNGWRQRRAETKIRKRLLKMFKLSCKNTFRDEVEINHRLRCIYAWAEKADQDNKIESVLVDADGWSGRKRYVELSPKISEAEFREVQRIHFKHLDQIGTEIIKSFREDLWVSQGKGRERKELVRDCLLFLTVVSALDFVILSL
;
A
#
# COMPACT_ATOMS: atom_id res chain seq x y z
N MET A 1 -35.90 -53.39 14.00
CA MET A 1 -35.69 -54.27 12.83
C MET A 1 -35.56 -53.38 11.60
N THR A 2 -34.34 -53.26 11.08
CA THR A 2 -33.98 -52.72 9.75
C THR A 2 -34.57 -53.60 8.62
N PRO A 3 -34.38 -53.32 7.30
CA PRO A 3 -33.79 -52.17 6.57
C PRO A 3 -34.62 -51.75 5.32
N PHE A 4 -34.09 -50.83 4.50
CA PHE A 4 -33.89 -50.91 3.02
C PHE A 4 -33.86 -49.47 2.45
N LEU A 5 -32.70 -48.87 2.13
CA LEU A 5 -31.83 -48.99 0.93
C LEU A 5 -32.45 -48.56 -0.41
N ASN A 6 -31.64 -47.72 -1.09
CA ASN A 6 -31.39 -47.60 -2.54
C ASN A 6 -32.20 -46.55 -3.34
N GLN A 7 -31.53 -45.50 -3.85
CA GLN A 7 -30.86 -45.39 -5.18
C GLN A 7 -31.89 -45.02 -6.27
N SER A 8 -31.66 -44.25 -7.33
CA SER A 8 -30.53 -43.53 -7.94
C SER A 8 -31.11 -42.82 -9.18
N LEU A 9 -30.40 -41.81 -9.74
CA LEU A 9 -30.37 -41.45 -11.19
C LEU A 9 -31.70 -40.90 -11.80
N GLU A 10 -31.79 -40.05 -12.82
CA GLU A 10 -30.88 -39.46 -13.79
C GLU A 10 -31.62 -38.39 -14.64
N ASN A 11 -30.87 -37.40 -15.12
CA ASN A 11 -30.83 -36.82 -16.47
C ASN A 11 -31.95 -35.98 -17.13
N ALA A 12 -31.41 -35.06 -17.96
CA ALA A 12 -31.90 -34.43 -19.20
C ALA A 12 -32.67 -33.09 -19.05
N SER A 13 -32.08 -31.94 -19.41
CA SER A 13 -31.75 -31.42 -20.75
C SER A 13 -32.96 -30.92 -21.54
N THR A 14 -33.05 -29.61 -21.79
CA THR A 14 -33.57 -29.08 -23.06
C THR A 14 -33.20 -27.61 -23.30
N LYS A 15 -32.71 -27.35 -24.51
CA LYS A 15 -32.45 -26.06 -25.17
C LYS A 15 -33.75 -25.34 -25.55
N ALA A 16 -33.73 -24.00 -25.64
CA ALA A 16 -34.35 -23.24 -26.74
C ALA A 16 -33.89 -21.77 -26.74
N SER A 17 -33.88 -21.18 -27.92
CA SER A 17 -33.15 -19.97 -28.31
C SER A 17 -34.03 -19.01 -29.12
N PHE A 18 -33.92 -17.69 -28.83
CA PHE A 18 -34.16 -16.49 -29.68
C PHE A 18 -35.58 -16.24 -30.30
N PRO A 19 -35.90 -15.07 -30.91
CA PRO A 19 -35.28 -13.71 -30.94
C PRO A 19 -36.29 -12.52 -30.76
N GLY A 20 -35.83 -11.25 -30.83
CA GLY A 20 -36.64 -10.16 -31.42
C GLY A 20 -36.59 -8.74 -30.84
N SER A 21 -35.62 -7.94 -31.31
CA SER A 21 -35.69 -6.53 -31.77
C SER A 21 -36.72 -5.50 -31.20
N ARG A 22 -36.23 -4.31 -30.78
CA ARG A 22 -36.68 -3.00 -31.29
C ARG A 22 -35.83 -1.82 -30.79
N ASN A 23 -35.33 -1.04 -31.75
CA ASN A 23 -34.80 0.31 -31.62
C ASN A 23 -35.89 1.31 -31.21
N VAL A 24 -35.54 2.30 -30.36
CA VAL A 24 -36.10 3.66 -30.42
C VAL A 24 -34.98 4.65 -30.05
N HIS A 25 -34.56 5.45 -31.04
CA HIS A 25 -33.86 6.72 -30.87
C HIS A 25 -34.86 7.79 -30.43
N TYR A 26 -34.52 8.63 -29.46
CA TYR A 26 -34.78 10.07 -29.50
C TYR A 26 -33.75 10.84 -28.64
N GLU A 27 -33.04 11.71 -29.34
CA GLU A 27 -32.46 12.99 -28.96
C GLU A 27 -32.67 13.50 -27.52
N THR A 28 -31.56 13.80 -26.85
CA THR A 28 -31.38 15.02 -26.03
C THR A 28 -29.89 15.37 -25.96
N SER A 29 -29.34 15.73 -27.12
CA SER A 29 -28.08 16.48 -27.23
C SER A 29 -28.47 17.95 -27.37
N LEU A 30 -28.18 18.80 -26.37
CA LEU A 30 -27.99 20.26 -26.49
C LEU A 30 -27.79 21.04 -25.17
N LEU A 31 -27.49 20.41 -24.02
CA LEU A 31 -27.25 21.14 -22.76
C LEU A 31 -25.96 20.82 -22.00
N ASN A 32 -25.07 19.98 -22.55
CA ASN A 32 -23.80 19.60 -21.88
C ASN A 32 -22.54 20.27 -22.46
N SER A 33 -22.65 21.20 -23.41
CA SER A 33 -21.51 21.84 -24.08
C SER A 33 -21.15 23.26 -23.59
N ILE A 34 -21.80 23.79 -22.56
CA ILE A 34 -21.58 25.19 -22.11
C ILE A 34 -20.88 25.32 -20.73
N ILE A 35 -20.65 24.24 -19.98
CA ILE A 35 -20.07 24.32 -18.62
C ILE A 35 -18.59 23.89 -18.53
N HIS A 36 -18.00 23.29 -19.58
CA HIS A 36 -16.59 22.84 -19.57
C HIS A 36 -15.60 23.78 -20.27
N GLY A 37 -16.01 25.00 -20.61
CA GLY A 37 -15.23 25.94 -21.46
C GLY A 37 -14.71 27.21 -20.78
N ARG A 38 -14.70 27.34 -19.44
CA ARG A 38 -14.41 28.64 -18.78
C ARG A 38 -13.42 28.66 -17.61
N HIS A 39 -12.60 27.63 -17.42
CA HIS A 39 -11.54 27.63 -16.38
C HIS A 39 -10.10 27.58 -16.92
N ARG A 40 -9.86 27.88 -18.21
CA ARG A 40 -8.51 27.79 -18.82
C ARG A 40 -7.91 29.08 -19.38
N LEU A 41 -8.39 30.26 -18.96
CA LEU A 41 -7.97 31.53 -19.58
C LEU A 41 -7.43 32.63 -18.65
N LEU A 42 -7.02 32.34 -17.40
CA LEU A 42 -6.40 33.37 -16.54
C LEU A 42 -5.22 32.88 -15.66
N SER A 43 -4.41 31.92 -16.12
CA SER A 43 -3.17 31.53 -15.43
C SER A 43 -1.91 31.68 -16.28
N SER A 44 -1.96 32.52 -17.32
CA SER A 44 -0.83 32.85 -18.18
C SER A 44 -0.69 34.37 -18.22
N LEU A 45 -0.03 34.95 -17.21
CA LEU A 45 0.56 36.30 -17.24
C LEU A 45 1.30 36.60 -15.93
N ALA A 46 2.27 35.75 -15.57
CA ALA A 46 3.41 36.07 -14.69
C ALA A 46 4.29 34.81 -14.60
N GLY A 47 5.09 34.55 -15.62
CA GLY A 47 6.08 33.48 -15.58
C GLY A 47 7.18 33.83 -14.57
N HIS A 48 7.09 33.27 -13.37
CA HIS A 48 8.24 33.08 -12.51
C HIS A 48 8.73 31.65 -12.72
N SER A 49 9.89 31.54 -13.35
CA SER A 49 10.59 30.26 -13.50
C SER A 49 11.11 29.81 -12.13
N PRO A 50 10.86 28.56 -11.69
CA PRO A 50 11.33 28.07 -10.39
C PRO A 50 12.84 27.76 -10.36
N MET A 51 13.60 28.16 -11.38
CA MET A 51 15.06 27.97 -11.46
C MET A 51 15.88 29.20 -11.11
N ALA A 52 15.29 30.24 -10.49
CA ALA A 52 16.09 31.35 -9.98
C ALA A 52 16.73 30.95 -8.63
N PRO A 53 18.07 30.88 -8.51
CA PRO A 53 18.70 30.70 -7.21
C PRO A 53 18.45 31.95 -6.36
N SER A 54 17.86 31.74 -5.18
CA SER A 54 17.84 32.73 -4.11
C SER A 54 19.30 33.11 -3.80
N SER A 55 19.65 34.36 -4.11
CA SER A 55 20.94 34.93 -3.74
C SER A 55 21.12 34.88 -2.22
N VAL A 56 22.21 34.26 -1.75
CA VAL A 56 23.23 34.80 -0.82
C VAL A 56 24.03 33.63 -0.21
N ASN A 57 25.12 33.25 -0.90
CA ASN A 57 26.49 33.03 -0.39
C ASN A 57 27.32 32.29 -1.46
N PRO A 58 28.46 32.83 -1.92
CA PRO A 58 29.24 32.18 -2.96
C PRO A 58 30.07 31.04 -2.35
N LEU A 59 29.68 29.79 -2.62
CA LEU A 59 30.56 28.63 -2.45
C LEU A 59 31.57 28.59 -3.62
N PRO A 60 32.80 28.11 -3.37
CA PRO A 60 33.94 28.34 -4.25
C PRO A 60 33.81 27.53 -5.54
N GLN A 61 34.11 28.20 -6.65
CA GLN A 61 34.26 27.59 -7.95
C GLN A 61 35.42 26.58 -7.91
N HIS A 62 35.10 25.29 -7.97
CA HIS A 62 36.06 24.23 -8.26
C HIS A 62 35.61 23.40 -9.47
N THR A 63 36.33 23.63 -10.57
CA THR A 63 36.89 22.63 -11.52
C THR A 63 36.12 21.32 -11.76
N SER A 64 35.52 21.23 -12.96
CA SER A 64 35.32 20.06 -13.84
C SER A 64 35.31 18.61 -13.30
N LYS A 65 34.23 17.90 -13.64
CA LYS A 65 34.09 16.44 -13.86
C LYS A 65 34.23 15.50 -12.65
N ARG A 66 33.36 15.64 -11.65
CA ARG A 66 33.02 14.51 -10.77
C ARG A 66 31.52 14.22 -10.92
N ILE A 67 31.17 12.98 -11.24
CA ILE A 67 29.78 12.51 -11.15
C ILE A 67 29.40 12.66 -9.68
N PRO A 68 28.32 13.40 -9.35
CA PRO A 68 27.89 13.57 -7.97
C PRO A 68 27.77 12.20 -7.29
N THR A 69 28.28 12.06 -6.07
CA THR A 69 28.11 10.79 -5.33
C THR A 69 26.65 10.59 -4.95
N ALA A 70 26.24 9.35 -4.70
CA ALA A 70 24.88 9.01 -4.31
C ALA A 70 24.42 9.79 -3.05
N GLU A 71 25.35 10.04 -2.12
CA GLU A 71 25.12 10.90 -0.95
C GLU A 71 24.96 12.37 -1.32
N GLU A 72 25.77 12.91 -2.24
CA GLU A 72 25.69 14.31 -2.69
C GLU A 72 24.35 14.60 -3.38
N VAL A 73 23.85 13.68 -4.21
CA VAL A 73 22.53 13.81 -4.86
C VAL A 73 21.41 13.73 -3.82
N SER A 74 21.54 12.85 -2.83
CA SER A 74 20.54 12.68 -1.76
C SER A 74 20.52 13.87 -0.79
N MET A 75 21.67 14.45 -0.46
CA MET A 75 21.80 15.61 0.44
C MET A 75 21.40 16.93 -0.22
N ALA A 76 21.65 17.10 -1.51
CA ALA A 76 21.34 18.33 -2.24
C ALA A 76 19.84 18.51 -2.54
N GLY A 77 18.98 17.53 -2.20
CA GLY A 77 17.55 17.55 -2.52
C GLY A 77 17.24 17.48 -4.02
N GLY A 78 18.25 17.42 -4.88
CA GLY A 78 18.11 17.33 -6.32
C GLY A 78 17.72 15.92 -6.73
N VAL A 79 16.65 15.78 -7.51
CA VAL A 79 16.08 14.52 -8.03
C VAL A 79 15.22 13.73 -7.03
N TRP A 80 15.50 13.79 -5.73
CA TRP A 80 14.82 12.92 -4.74
C TRP A 80 13.87 13.64 -3.78
N ALA A 81 13.85 14.98 -3.77
CA ALA A 81 12.83 15.72 -3.06
C ALA A 81 11.50 15.52 -3.81
N PRO A 82 10.49 14.87 -3.20
CA PRO A 82 9.17 14.77 -3.79
C PRO A 82 8.58 16.18 -3.84
N THR A 83 8.74 16.90 -4.94
CA THR A 83 7.96 18.10 -5.24
C THR A 83 6.62 17.62 -5.77
N SER A 84 5.81 17.04 -4.90
CA SER A 84 4.44 16.66 -5.26
C SER A 84 3.55 17.86 -5.06
N ALA A 85 2.57 18.05 -5.95
CA ALA A 85 1.54 19.08 -5.80
C ALA A 85 0.80 18.98 -4.44
N LYS A 86 0.79 17.78 -3.83
CA LYS A 86 0.31 17.55 -2.46
C LYS A 86 1.17 18.28 -1.43
N ARG A 87 2.49 18.11 -1.47
CA ARG A 87 3.44 18.75 -0.54
C ARG A 87 3.50 20.26 -0.72
N ASP A 88 3.47 20.73 -1.97
CA ASP A 88 3.39 22.17 -2.26
C ASP A 88 2.12 22.78 -1.63
N LYS A 89 0.98 22.09 -1.77
CA LYS A 89 -0.27 22.53 -1.15
C LYS A 89 -0.23 22.46 0.37
N ILE A 90 0.42 21.47 0.96
CA ILE A 90 0.62 21.42 2.42
C ILE A 90 1.49 22.59 2.89
N ALA A 91 2.55 22.93 2.16
CA ALA A 91 3.39 24.08 2.47
C ALA A 91 2.60 25.40 2.37
N GLU A 92 1.81 25.58 1.32
CA GLU A 92 0.90 26.72 1.16
C GLU A 92 -0.08 26.83 2.35
N LEU A 93 -0.71 25.73 2.73
CA LEU A 93 -1.64 25.69 3.86
C LEU A 93 -0.96 26.00 5.20
N LYS A 94 0.30 25.60 5.39
CA LYS A 94 1.09 25.94 6.58
C LYS A 94 1.42 27.43 6.63
N ILE A 95 1.70 28.05 5.50
CA ILE A 95 1.93 29.50 5.40
C ILE A 95 0.64 30.29 5.70
N ALA A 96 -0.53 29.72 5.37
CA ALA A 96 -1.83 30.33 5.60
C ALA A 96 -2.39 30.16 7.03
N LEU A 97 -1.62 29.62 7.98
CA LEU A 97 -2.04 29.49 9.38
C LEU A 97 -2.20 30.86 10.05
N GLN A 98 -3.24 30.99 10.88
CA GLN A 98 -3.53 32.23 11.62
C GLN A 98 -2.69 32.36 12.88
N GLU A 99 -2.59 33.58 13.44
CA GLU A 99 -1.92 33.81 14.73
C GLU A 99 -2.51 32.89 15.82
N GLY A 100 -1.65 32.11 16.47
CA GLY A 100 -2.03 31.12 17.50
C GLY A 100 -2.22 29.69 16.99
N GLN A 101 -2.15 29.44 15.68
CA GLN A 101 -2.13 28.09 15.10
C GLN A 101 -0.69 27.68 14.79
N ASN A 102 -0.20 26.61 15.42
CA ASN A 102 1.16 26.09 15.21
C ASN A 102 1.19 24.94 14.21
N SER A 103 0.05 24.30 13.95
CA SER A 103 -0.09 23.13 13.10
C SER A 103 -1.38 23.17 12.25
N LEU A 104 -1.43 22.33 11.21
CA LEU A 104 -2.65 22.15 10.41
C LEU A 104 -3.78 21.48 11.21
N ASP A 105 -3.44 20.80 12.31
CA ASP A 105 -4.38 20.17 13.23
C ASP A 105 -5.08 21.24 14.09
N ASP A 106 -4.37 22.31 14.48
CA ASP A 106 -4.96 23.47 15.20
C ASP A 106 -5.98 24.23 14.33
N ALA A 107 -5.81 24.17 13.00
CA ALA A 107 -6.74 24.75 12.04
C ALA A 107 -7.92 23.83 11.69
N ALA A 108 -7.91 22.57 12.15
CA ALA A 108 -8.98 21.61 11.88
C ALA A 108 -10.20 21.90 12.76
N SER A 109 -11.40 21.78 12.19
CA SER A 109 -12.62 21.74 12.99
C SER A 109 -12.69 20.46 13.83
N LYS A 110 -13.52 20.44 14.88
CA LYS A 110 -13.69 19.25 15.75
C LYS A 110 -13.97 17.97 14.97
N ASP A 111 -14.81 18.05 13.94
CA ASP A 111 -15.15 16.95 13.04
C ASP A 111 -13.98 16.50 12.16
N GLU A 112 -13.14 17.43 11.73
CA GLU A 112 -11.97 17.17 10.91
C GLU A 112 -10.84 16.54 11.73
N LEU A 113 -10.72 16.95 12.99
CA LEU A 113 -9.80 16.36 13.96
C LEU A 113 -10.11 14.88 14.21
N LEU A 114 -11.39 14.51 14.28
CA LEU A 114 -11.79 13.09 14.40
C LEU A 114 -11.40 12.26 13.17
N ASP A 115 -11.44 12.84 11.96
CA ASP A 115 -10.96 12.17 10.75
C ASP A 115 -9.42 11.98 10.81
N LEU A 116 -8.69 12.94 11.41
CA LEU A 116 -7.22 12.86 11.60
C LEU A 116 -6.83 11.82 12.65
N TYR A 117 -7.49 11.80 13.81
CA TYR A 117 -7.27 10.78 14.84
C TYR A 117 -7.57 9.37 14.35
N LEU A 118 -8.56 9.22 13.47
CA LEU A 118 -8.79 7.94 12.79
C LEU A 118 -7.58 7.53 11.95
N ALA A 119 -7.00 8.45 11.17
CA ALA A 119 -5.80 8.17 10.39
C ALA A 119 -4.60 7.85 11.29
N ASP A 120 -4.44 8.55 12.41
CA ASP A 120 -3.34 8.35 13.36
C ASP A 120 -3.42 6.99 14.07
N GLY A 121 -4.61 6.57 14.49
CA GLY A 121 -4.80 5.23 15.05
C GLY A 121 -4.54 4.09 14.08
N ILE A 122 -4.97 4.25 12.83
CA ILE A 122 -4.69 3.30 11.75
C ILE A 122 -3.19 3.28 11.44
N LYS A 123 -2.54 4.45 11.45
CA LYS A 123 -1.08 4.58 11.27
C LYS A 123 -0.34 3.89 12.40
N LEU A 124 -0.79 3.98 13.66
CA LEU A 124 -0.17 3.28 14.77
C LEU A 124 -0.23 1.75 14.59
N ILE A 125 -1.40 1.21 14.24
CA ILE A 125 -1.56 -0.23 13.94
C ILE A 125 -0.58 -0.63 12.83
N SER A 126 -0.56 0.11 11.72
CA SER A 126 0.32 -0.17 10.58
C SER A 126 1.80 -0.08 10.96
N LYS A 127 2.20 0.92 11.76
CA LYS A 127 3.58 1.11 12.24
C LYS A 127 4.03 -0.07 13.09
N VAL A 128 3.17 -0.55 13.99
CA VAL A 128 3.44 -1.75 14.78
C VAL A 128 3.58 -2.99 13.89
N THR A 129 2.69 -3.17 12.91
CA THR A 129 2.75 -4.29 11.96
C THR A 129 3.99 -4.23 11.04
N ASP A 130 4.46 -3.04 10.70
CA ASP A 130 5.66 -2.85 9.88
C ASP A 130 6.95 -3.07 10.66
N LEU A 131 7.02 -2.65 11.93
CA LEU A 131 8.27 -2.57 12.69
C LEU A 131 8.47 -3.68 13.72
N VAL A 132 7.40 -4.21 14.33
CA VAL A 132 7.53 -5.14 15.45
C VAL A 132 7.33 -6.57 14.98
N GLU A 133 8.33 -7.42 15.21
CA GLU A 133 8.21 -8.85 14.99
C GLU A 133 7.39 -9.50 16.13
N CYS A 134 6.40 -10.32 15.76
CA CYS A 134 5.62 -11.13 16.68
C CYS A 134 6.23 -12.53 16.73
N SER A 135 7.39 -12.69 17.37
CA SER A 135 8.02 -14.00 17.57
C SER A 135 8.39 -14.24 19.05
N GLY A 136 8.40 -15.50 19.46
CA GLY A 136 8.77 -15.92 20.81
C GLY A 136 7.78 -15.48 21.89
N GLU A 137 8.28 -14.96 23.01
CA GLU A 137 7.46 -14.54 24.17
C GLU A 137 6.53 -13.35 23.89
N LYS A 138 6.71 -12.67 22.75
CA LYS A 138 5.91 -11.51 22.30
C LYS A 138 4.86 -11.88 21.26
N GLU A 139 4.69 -13.17 20.95
CA GLU A 139 3.79 -13.61 19.88
C GLU A 139 2.33 -13.52 20.33
N LEU A 140 1.51 -12.86 19.50
CA LEU A 140 0.07 -12.74 19.73
C LEU A 140 -0.55 -14.13 19.60
N PRO A 141 -1.38 -14.61 20.55
CA PRO A 141 -1.79 -16.01 20.61
C PRO A 141 -2.42 -16.56 19.33
N VAL A 142 -3.19 -15.73 18.62
CA VAL A 142 -3.84 -16.13 17.36
C VAL A 142 -2.84 -16.19 16.20
N ILE A 143 -1.82 -15.32 16.18
CA ILE A 143 -0.71 -15.40 15.22
C ILE A 143 0.11 -16.66 15.50
N GLN A 144 0.41 -16.95 16.77
CA GLN A 144 1.12 -18.15 17.19
C GLN A 144 0.39 -19.44 16.78
N GLU A 145 -0.93 -19.48 16.95
CA GLU A 145 -1.75 -20.60 16.49
C GLU A 145 -1.61 -20.79 14.97
N PHE A 146 -1.64 -19.70 14.21
CA PHE A 146 -1.52 -19.75 12.75
C PHE A 146 -0.12 -20.18 12.30
N THR A 147 0.94 -19.59 12.85
CA THR A 147 2.34 -19.88 12.48
C THR A 147 2.72 -21.32 12.85
N SER A 148 2.27 -21.80 14.01
CA SER A 148 2.47 -23.19 14.43
C SER A 148 1.73 -24.16 13.50
N TRP A 149 0.45 -23.87 13.19
CA TRP A 149 -0.33 -24.68 12.25
C TRP A 149 0.30 -24.69 10.84
N LEU A 150 0.84 -23.56 10.37
CA LEU A 150 1.50 -23.48 9.07
C LEU A 150 2.78 -24.33 9.02
N LYS A 151 3.57 -24.35 10.10
CA LYS A 151 4.76 -25.21 10.24
C LYS A 151 4.40 -26.69 10.27
N GLU A 152 3.29 -27.06 10.90
CA GLU A 152 2.78 -28.44 10.84
C GLU A 152 2.41 -28.85 9.42
N GLN A 153 1.79 -27.96 8.64
CA GLN A 153 1.51 -28.21 7.21
C GLN A 153 2.81 -28.37 6.41
N GLU A 154 3.81 -27.51 6.64
CA GLU A 154 5.12 -27.61 6.00
C GLU A 154 5.82 -28.94 6.28
N GLN A 155 5.83 -29.38 7.54
CA GLN A 155 6.43 -30.65 7.93
C GLN A 155 5.70 -31.83 7.29
N SER A 156 4.37 -31.83 7.29
CA SER A 156 3.55 -32.87 6.64
C SER A 156 3.82 -32.96 5.13
N ASP A 157 3.94 -31.81 4.47
CA ASP A 157 4.14 -31.74 3.01
C ASP A 157 5.57 -32.12 2.63
N SER A 158 6.56 -31.73 3.43
CA SER A 158 7.97 -32.09 3.24
C SER A 158 8.23 -33.61 3.33
N ALA A 159 7.39 -34.33 4.07
CA ALA A 159 7.50 -35.78 4.21
C ALA A 159 6.90 -36.56 3.02
N THR A 160 6.07 -35.92 2.19
CA THR A 160 5.22 -36.62 1.22
C THR A 160 5.47 -36.28 -0.25
N MET A 161 6.14 -35.18 -0.60
CA MET A 161 6.39 -34.77 -1.99
C MET A 161 7.71 -34.01 -2.19
N ASP A 162 8.21 -34.01 -3.43
CA ASP A 162 9.28 -33.12 -3.90
C ASP A 162 8.98 -31.66 -3.52
N LYS A 163 10.01 -30.90 -3.14
CA LYS A 163 9.90 -29.51 -2.62
C LYS A 163 9.14 -28.53 -3.54
N ASN A 164 8.86 -28.94 -4.78
CA ASN A 164 8.30 -28.12 -5.84
C ASN A 164 6.94 -28.66 -6.27
N VAL A 165 5.91 -27.82 -6.17
CA VAL A 165 4.50 -28.20 -6.44
C VAL A 165 4.00 -27.58 -7.74
N LYS A 166 3.05 -28.25 -8.41
CA LYS A 166 2.35 -27.73 -9.60
C LYS A 166 1.24 -26.73 -9.20
N GLN A 167 0.76 -25.96 -10.18
CA GLN A 167 -0.25 -24.91 -9.96
C GLN A 167 -1.49 -25.41 -9.21
N THR A 168 -2.10 -26.50 -9.66
CA THR A 168 -3.35 -27.02 -9.08
C THR A 168 -3.18 -27.47 -7.63
N GLU A 169 -2.00 -27.98 -7.29
CA GLU A 169 -1.67 -28.41 -5.92
C GLU A 169 -1.45 -27.20 -5.03
N LEU A 170 -0.68 -26.20 -5.50
CA LEU A 170 -0.48 -24.94 -4.80
C LEU A 170 -1.83 -24.23 -4.53
N GLU A 171 -2.70 -24.15 -5.53
CA GLU A 171 -4.03 -23.55 -5.39
C GLU A 171 -4.88 -24.24 -4.32
N SER A 172 -4.87 -25.58 -4.29
CA SER A 172 -5.57 -26.37 -3.25
C SER A 172 -5.03 -26.06 -1.86
N LYS A 173 -3.71 -26.00 -1.69
CA LYS A 173 -3.06 -25.66 -0.41
C LYS A 173 -3.38 -24.24 0.04
N LEU A 174 -3.28 -23.26 -0.87
CA LEU A 174 -3.62 -21.87 -0.58
C LEU A 174 -5.10 -21.69 -0.21
N GLN A 175 -6.02 -22.47 -0.79
CA GLN A 175 -7.43 -22.47 -0.38
C GLN A 175 -7.61 -22.95 1.08
N ILE A 176 -6.92 -24.01 1.49
CA ILE A 176 -6.95 -24.51 2.88
C ILE A 176 -6.43 -23.44 3.84
N ILE A 177 -5.32 -22.78 3.49
CA ILE A 177 -4.74 -21.69 4.29
C ILE A 177 -5.70 -20.49 4.37
N SER A 178 -6.30 -20.10 3.25
CA SER A 178 -7.28 -19.00 3.20
C SER A 178 -8.52 -19.30 4.05
N ALA A 179 -8.97 -20.56 4.09
CA ALA A 179 -10.05 -21.01 4.95
C ALA A 179 -9.67 -20.90 6.44
N LYS A 180 -8.48 -21.40 6.83
CA LYS A 180 -7.97 -21.27 8.22
C LYS A 180 -7.89 -19.81 8.65
N LEU A 181 -7.33 -18.93 7.81
CA LEU A 181 -7.26 -17.48 8.08
C LEU A 181 -8.65 -16.86 8.26
N SER A 182 -9.64 -17.29 7.47
CA SER A 182 -11.02 -16.81 7.61
C SER A 182 -11.63 -17.21 8.95
N THR A 183 -11.42 -18.46 9.39
CA THR A 183 -11.84 -18.91 10.73
C THR A 183 -11.17 -18.13 11.86
N LEU A 184 -9.90 -17.78 11.73
CA LEU A 184 -9.20 -16.95 12.73
C LEU A 184 -9.72 -15.51 12.74
N LEU A 185 -10.00 -14.93 11.57
CA LEU A 185 -10.60 -13.60 11.44
C LEU A 185 -12.01 -13.54 12.05
N GLU A 186 -12.78 -14.63 12.03
CA GLU A 186 -14.09 -14.70 12.68
C GLU A 186 -14.01 -14.65 14.22
N ARG A 187 -12.90 -15.15 14.80
CA ARG A 187 -12.67 -15.13 16.26
C ARG A 187 -12.36 -13.74 16.80
N ILE A 188 -11.84 -12.84 15.96
CA ILE A 188 -11.49 -11.46 16.31
C ILE A 188 -12.40 -10.51 15.54
N PRO A 189 -13.67 -10.32 15.95
CA PRO A 189 -14.64 -9.59 15.16
C PRO A 189 -14.29 -8.10 15.05
N SER A 190 -14.45 -7.53 13.85
CA SER A 190 -13.97 -6.18 13.50
C SER A 190 -14.62 -5.06 14.32
N ASP A 191 -15.89 -5.22 14.68
CA ASP A 191 -16.65 -4.27 15.47
C ASP A 191 -16.10 -4.10 16.89
N ARG A 192 -15.56 -5.18 17.47
CA ARG A 192 -14.95 -5.16 18.80
C ARG A 192 -13.54 -4.57 18.77
N CYS A 193 -12.68 -5.04 17.86
CA CYS A 193 -11.27 -4.63 17.86
C CYS A 193 -11.04 -3.20 17.34
N PHE A 194 -11.90 -2.71 16.42
CA PHE A 194 -11.69 -1.41 15.79
C PHE A 194 -12.49 -0.26 16.39
N ARG A 195 -13.23 -0.51 17.47
CA ARG A 195 -14.10 0.49 18.10
C ARG A 195 -13.34 1.73 18.57
N HIS A 196 -12.15 1.52 19.13
CA HIS A 196 -11.33 2.54 19.78
C HIS A 196 -10.14 3.00 18.93
N VAL A 197 -10.14 2.72 17.62
CA VAL A 197 -9.00 3.06 16.76
C VAL A 197 -8.64 4.54 16.83
N ARG A 198 -9.64 5.42 16.97
CA ARG A 198 -9.43 6.88 17.12
C ARG A 198 -8.76 7.30 18.42
N ASP A 199 -8.85 6.48 19.47
CA ASP A 199 -8.35 6.81 20.81
C ASP A 199 -6.93 6.27 21.04
N PHE A 200 -6.38 5.56 20.06
CA PHE A 200 -5.01 5.11 20.12
C PHE A 200 -4.05 6.31 20.14
N LEU A 201 -2.90 6.11 20.78
CA LEU A 201 -1.88 7.13 20.95
C LEU A 201 -1.43 7.70 19.60
N ASP A 202 -1.06 8.98 19.58
CA ASP A 202 -0.45 9.60 18.42
C ASP A 202 0.86 8.85 18.06
N PRO A 203 0.96 8.25 16.87
CA PRO A 203 2.11 7.45 16.46
C PRO A 203 3.42 8.25 16.38
N ASP A 204 3.34 9.58 16.26
CA ASP A 204 4.51 10.46 16.20
C ASP A 204 5.07 10.81 17.59
N THR A 205 4.32 10.49 18.67
CA THR A 205 4.79 10.65 20.06
C THR A 205 5.56 9.43 20.60
N LEU A 206 5.51 8.31 19.89
CA LEU A 206 6.11 7.04 20.31
C LEU A 206 7.44 6.76 19.57
N ASN A 207 8.51 6.52 20.34
CA ASN A 207 9.77 6.02 19.80
C ASN A 207 9.68 4.51 19.51
N ASP A 208 10.63 3.99 18.71
CA ASP A 208 10.65 2.55 18.33
C ASP A 208 10.72 1.62 19.55
N GLY A 209 11.46 2.00 20.60
CA GLY A 209 11.51 1.25 21.86
C GLY A 209 10.19 1.24 22.64
N ASP A 210 9.34 2.27 22.47
CA ASP A 210 8.04 2.37 23.13
C ASP A 210 7.00 1.50 22.40
N LEU A 211 7.11 1.34 21.08
CA LEU A 211 6.23 0.49 20.27
C LEU A 211 6.30 -0.99 20.69
N GLU A 212 7.49 -1.50 21.01
CA GLU A 212 7.62 -2.85 21.55
C GLU A 212 6.98 -2.98 22.93
N ASN A 213 7.11 -1.95 23.77
CA ASN A 213 6.51 -1.92 25.10
C ASN A 213 4.98 -1.87 25.04
N VAL A 214 4.41 -1.21 24.02
CA VAL A 214 2.96 -1.19 23.75
C VAL A 214 2.43 -2.61 23.49
N LEU A 215 3.22 -3.49 22.90
CA LEU A 215 2.85 -4.90 22.70
C LEU A 215 3.18 -5.81 23.89
N ALA A 216 4.26 -5.55 24.63
CA ALA A 216 4.85 -6.52 25.56
C ALA A 216 4.38 -6.46 27.04
N LYS A 217 3.75 -5.37 27.52
CA LYS A 217 3.41 -5.22 28.95
C LYS A 217 1.92 -5.00 29.21
N PRO A 218 1.19 -5.96 29.83
CA PRO A 218 -0.09 -5.67 30.48
C PRO A 218 0.19 -4.85 31.75
N ASP A 219 -0.29 -3.61 31.82
CA ASP A 219 -0.29 -2.83 33.06
C ASP A 219 -1.73 -2.78 33.55
N ASN A 220 -1.92 -3.17 34.82
CA ASN A 220 -3.18 -3.49 35.51
C ASN A 220 -4.26 -2.38 35.59
N LYS A 221 -4.23 -1.35 34.73
CA LYS A 221 -5.24 -0.29 34.63
C LYS A 221 -5.72 0.00 33.19
N LEU A 222 -5.12 -0.63 32.18
CA LEU A 222 -5.40 -0.38 30.75
C LEU A 222 -5.82 -1.66 29.99
N ASP A 223 -6.30 -2.67 30.71
CA ASP A 223 -6.42 -4.04 30.21
C ASP A 223 -7.49 -4.22 29.11
N ALA A 224 -8.53 -3.38 29.06
CA ALA A 224 -9.55 -3.44 28.00
C ALA A 224 -9.08 -2.79 26.69
N GLU A 225 -8.40 -1.64 26.77
CA GLU A 225 -7.89 -0.90 25.62
C GLU A 225 -6.67 -1.58 24.98
N LYS A 226 -5.77 -2.14 25.81
CA LYS A 226 -4.59 -2.90 25.34
C LYS A 226 -5.00 -4.16 24.57
N ASN A 227 -6.01 -4.89 25.04
CA ASN A 227 -6.55 -6.05 24.34
C ASN A 227 -7.17 -5.64 22.99
N SER A 228 -7.91 -4.54 22.94
CA SER A 228 -8.50 -4.05 21.67
C SER A 228 -7.43 -3.63 20.65
N PHE A 229 -6.34 -3.01 21.09
CA PHE A 229 -5.22 -2.65 20.21
C PHE A 229 -4.47 -3.87 19.68
N GLN A 230 -4.11 -4.82 20.56
CA GLN A 230 -3.46 -6.08 20.17
C GLN A 230 -4.34 -6.90 19.21
N ASP A 231 -5.64 -6.96 19.46
CA ASP A 231 -6.62 -7.59 18.57
C ASP A 231 -6.68 -6.88 17.21
N ALA A 232 -6.60 -5.54 17.18
CA ALA A 232 -6.58 -4.78 15.95
C ALA A 232 -5.31 -5.04 15.11
N VAL A 233 -4.14 -5.10 15.76
CA VAL A 233 -2.86 -5.47 15.13
C VAL A 233 -2.90 -6.91 14.61
N THR A 234 -3.38 -7.85 15.44
CA THR A 234 -3.55 -9.26 15.06
C THR A 234 -4.45 -9.39 13.84
N ARG A 235 -5.61 -8.71 13.85
CA ARG A 235 -6.56 -8.75 12.75
C ARG A 235 -5.97 -8.16 11.48
N PHE A 236 -5.24 -7.05 11.56
CA PHE A 236 -4.58 -6.46 10.38
C PHE A 236 -3.51 -7.40 9.80
N ARG A 237 -2.69 -8.04 10.64
CA ARG A 237 -1.74 -9.08 10.21
C ARG A 237 -2.42 -10.25 9.49
N LEU A 238 -3.52 -10.77 10.03
CA LEU A 238 -4.29 -11.83 9.36
C LEU A 238 -4.86 -11.38 8.01
N LEU A 239 -5.31 -10.12 7.88
CA LEU A 239 -5.76 -9.55 6.61
C LEU A 239 -4.61 -9.43 5.60
N LEU A 240 -3.41 -9.05 6.05
CA LEU A 240 -2.20 -9.03 5.23
C LEU A 240 -1.82 -10.42 4.74
N THR A 241 -1.76 -11.41 5.64
CA THR A 241 -1.48 -12.80 5.25
C THR A 241 -2.52 -13.33 4.27
N LYS A 242 -3.81 -13.00 4.47
CA LYS A 242 -4.86 -13.40 3.54
C LYS A 242 -4.68 -12.74 2.16
N ALA A 243 -4.33 -11.46 2.11
CA ALA A 243 -4.00 -10.80 0.85
C ALA A 243 -2.75 -11.39 0.19
N ALA A 244 -1.74 -11.82 0.97
CA ALA A 244 -0.56 -12.53 0.47
C ALA A 244 -0.95 -13.87 -0.18
N VAL A 245 -1.82 -14.66 0.45
CA VAL A 245 -2.37 -15.89 -0.12
C VAL A 245 -3.08 -15.62 -1.46
N ASP A 246 -3.99 -14.64 -1.48
CA ASP A 246 -4.74 -14.26 -2.69
C ASP A 246 -3.78 -13.79 -3.81
N HIS A 247 -2.71 -13.08 -3.47
CA HIS A 247 -1.71 -12.61 -4.43
C HIS A 247 -0.82 -13.70 -4.98
N ILE A 248 -0.32 -14.63 -4.15
CA ILE A 248 0.47 -15.78 -4.62
C ILE A 248 -0.36 -16.58 -5.63
N GLN A 249 -1.64 -16.80 -5.32
CA GLN A 249 -2.56 -17.51 -6.22
C GLN A 249 -2.70 -16.82 -7.59
N LYS A 250 -2.79 -15.49 -7.62
CA LYS A 250 -2.84 -14.70 -8.87
C LYS A 250 -1.49 -14.61 -9.59
N SER A 251 -0.39 -14.82 -8.88
CA SER A 251 0.98 -14.54 -9.34
C SER A 251 1.69 -15.76 -9.91
N TRP A 252 0.99 -16.87 -10.17
CA TRP A 252 1.59 -18.09 -10.74
C TRP A 252 2.51 -17.80 -11.93
N ASN A 253 2.04 -17.00 -12.89
CA ASN A 253 2.83 -16.62 -14.06
C ASN A 253 4.09 -15.84 -13.69
N VAL A 254 4.03 -14.97 -12.69
CA VAL A 254 5.21 -14.22 -12.21
C VAL A 254 6.19 -15.18 -11.54
N LEU A 255 5.68 -16.13 -10.74
CA LEU A 255 6.48 -17.11 -10.02
C LEU A 255 7.09 -18.20 -10.91
N THR A 256 6.64 -18.36 -12.16
CA THR A 256 7.10 -19.40 -13.09
C THR A 256 7.72 -18.88 -14.40
N LYS A 257 7.53 -17.60 -14.73
CA LYS A 257 8.10 -16.96 -15.93
C LYS A 257 9.62 -16.87 -15.85
N VAL A 258 10.31 -17.55 -16.76
CA VAL A 258 11.75 -17.35 -17.01
C VAL A 258 11.95 -15.94 -17.57
N SER A 259 12.89 -15.18 -17.01
CA SER A 259 13.17 -13.81 -17.47
C SER A 259 14.00 -13.82 -18.75
N ASP A 260 13.97 -12.73 -19.52
CA ASP A 260 14.82 -12.60 -20.71
C ASP A 260 16.32 -12.65 -20.32
N SER A 261 16.65 -12.11 -19.13
CA SER A 261 18.00 -12.16 -18.56
C SER A 261 18.46 -13.60 -18.27
N ASP A 262 17.56 -14.48 -17.84
CA ASP A 262 17.89 -15.91 -17.65
C ASP A 262 18.16 -16.60 -18.98
N ILE A 263 17.38 -16.26 -20.01
CA ILE A 263 17.56 -16.76 -21.38
C ILE A 263 18.93 -16.35 -21.91
N ASP A 264 19.32 -15.09 -21.73
CA ASP A 264 20.64 -14.58 -22.13
C ASP A 264 21.76 -15.30 -21.38
N ARG A 265 21.62 -15.47 -20.05
CA ARG A 265 22.60 -16.17 -19.20
C ARG A 265 22.78 -17.62 -19.63
N ALA A 266 21.68 -18.32 -19.92
CA ALA A 266 21.74 -19.70 -20.39
C ALA A 266 22.35 -19.81 -21.79
N ALA A 267 22.06 -18.86 -22.68
CA ALA A 267 22.66 -18.80 -24.00
C ALA A 267 24.19 -18.59 -23.91
N VAL A 268 24.65 -17.69 -23.03
CA VAL A 268 26.08 -17.47 -22.75
C VAL A 268 26.72 -18.73 -22.16
N LYS A 269 26.06 -19.42 -21.23
CA LYS A 269 26.59 -20.64 -20.60
C LYS A 269 26.44 -21.91 -21.45
N GLY A 270 25.74 -21.84 -22.59
CA GLY A 270 25.43 -23.01 -23.43
C GLY A 270 24.48 -24.01 -22.75
N ILE A 271 23.63 -23.54 -21.85
CA ILE A 271 22.67 -24.36 -21.10
C ILE A 271 21.33 -24.33 -21.81
N ALA A 272 20.70 -25.49 -22.00
CA ALA A 272 19.32 -25.56 -22.49
C ALA A 272 18.35 -25.21 -21.36
N LEU A 273 17.67 -24.07 -21.46
CA LEU A 273 16.56 -23.71 -20.55
C LEU A 273 15.25 -24.32 -21.03
N THR A 274 14.47 -24.84 -20.09
CA THR A 274 13.04 -25.03 -20.28
C THR A 274 12.34 -23.67 -20.25
N SER A 275 11.48 -23.39 -21.22
CA SER A 275 10.85 -22.07 -21.39
C SER A 275 9.96 -21.63 -20.22
N GLN A 276 9.50 -22.58 -19.38
CA GLN A 276 8.74 -22.32 -18.16
C GLN A 276 9.15 -23.33 -17.09
N VAL A 277 9.16 -22.88 -15.83
CA VAL A 277 9.28 -23.76 -14.68
C VAL A 277 7.85 -24.10 -14.22
N ASP A 278 7.42 -25.35 -14.38
CA ASP A 278 6.03 -25.76 -14.07
C ASP A 278 5.75 -25.90 -12.58
N THR A 279 6.72 -25.55 -11.72
CA THR A 279 6.67 -25.80 -10.30
C THR A 279 7.19 -24.64 -9.47
N VAL A 280 6.69 -24.52 -8.23
CA VAL A 280 7.09 -23.50 -7.25
C VAL A 280 7.45 -24.19 -5.94
N SER A 281 8.48 -23.71 -5.25
CA SER A 281 8.90 -24.26 -3.97
C SER A 281 7.88 -23.93 -2.87
N LEU A 282 7.30 -24.96 -2.26
CA LEU A 282 6.28 -24.79 -1.23
C LEU A 282 6.84 -24.19 0.07
N SER A 283 8.06 -24.57 0.46
CA SER A 283 8.74 -24.00 1.64
C SER A 283 8.95 -22.49 1.52
N LYS A 284 9.27 -22.00 0.32
CA LYS A 284 9.40 -20.55 0.06
C LYS A 284 8.07 -19.83 0.17
N VAL A 285 6.99 -20.45 -0.31
CA VAL A 285 5.63 -19.92 -0.15
C VAL A 285 5.27 -19.84 1.33
N TYR A 286 5.52 -20.90 2.11
CA TYR A 286 5.23 -20.91 3.55
C TYR A 286 6.07 -19.88 4.31
N GLY A 287 7.37 -19.76 4.02
CA GLY A 287 8.21 -18.71 4.60
C GLY A 287 7.71 -17.29 4.28
N PHE A 288 7.22 -17.05 3.07
CA PHE A 288 6.61 -15.77 2.69
C PHE A 288 5.31 -15.48 3.44
N LEU A 289 4.45 -16.49 3.64
CA LEU A 289 3.21 -16.35 4.41
C LEU A 289 3.47 -16.17 5.91
N GLU A 290 4.45 -16.87 6.47
CA GLU A 290 4.89 -16.69 7.85
C GLU A 290 5.41 -15.26 8.07
N ALA A 291 6.26 -14.75 7.19
CA ALA A 291 6.76 -13.38 7.25
C ALA A 291 5.63 -12.33 7.24
N HIS A 292 4.51 -12.59 6.57
CA HIS A 292 3.33 -11.70 6.60
C HIS A 292 2.52 -11.82 7.88
N ALA A 293 2.48 -13.02 8.49
CA ALA A 293 1.76 -13.23 9.74
C ALA A 293 2.49 -12.63 10.93
N SER A 294 3.78 -12.94 11.11
CA SER A 294 4.55 -12.59 12.31
C SER A 294 5.72 -11.63 12.06
N GLY A 295 6.19 -11.50 10.83
CA GLY A 295 7.39 -10.72 10.50
C GLY A 295 7.19 -9.20 10.49
N THR A 296 8.31 -8.49 10.28
CA THR A 296 8.37 -7.05 9.98
C THR A 296 8.18 -6.80 8.47
N CYS A 297 7.94 -5.55 8.06
CA CYS A 297 7.88 -5.17 6.64
C CYS A 297 9.21 -5.47 5.93
N SER A 298 10.33 -5.21 6.60
CA SER A 298 11.64 -5.64 6.13
C SER A 298 11.70 -7.17 5.98
N GLY A 299 11.31 -7.95 6.98
CA GLY A 299 11.27 -9.42 6.87
C GLY A 299 10.42 -9.93 5.70
N ARG A 300 9.31 -9.25 5.40
CA ARG A 300 8.46 -9.56 4.23
C ARG A 300 9.16 -9.35 2.90
N VAL A 301 9.99 -8.30 2.77
CA VAL A 301 10.81 -8.04 1.56
C VAL A 301 11.87 -9.13 1.39
N THR A 302 12.54 -9.54 2.47
CA THR A 302 13.50 -10.65 2.44
C THR A 302 12.82 -11.97 2.06
N ALA A 303 11.65 -12.26 2.63
CA ALA A 303 10.91 -13.46 2.26
C ALA A 303 10.42 -13.44 0.80
N ALA A 304 10.04 -12.27 0.27
CA ALA A 304 9.72 -12.08 -1.15
C ALA A 304 10.94 -12.32 -2.04
N TRP A 305 12.12 -11.88 -1.60
CA TRP A 305 13.39 -12.15 -2.29
C TRP A 305 13.61 -13.65 -2.44
N HIS A 306 13.57 -14.39 -1.31
CA HIS A 306 13.73 -15.84 -1.34
C HIS A 306 12.67 -16.56 -2.15
N LEU A 307 11.43 -16.05 -2.20
CA LEU A 307 10.36 -16.60 -3.01
C LEU A 307 10.63 -16.46 -4.52
N LEU A 308 11.25 -15.36 -4.94
CA LEU A 308 11.56 -15.08 -6.34
C LEU A 308 12.93 -15.63 -6.80
N ASP A 309 13.87 -15.84 -5.87
CA ASP A 309 15.17 -16.47 -6.13
C ASP A 309 14.97 -17.97 -6.41
N ARG A 310 14.65 -18.35 -7.65
CA ARG A 310 14.21 -19.72 -7.96
C ARG A 310 15.32 -20.76 -7.81
N ASP A 311 16.51 -20.42 -8.28
CA ASP A 311 17.69 -21.28 -8.31
C ASP A 311 18.42 -21.37 -6.96
N ASN A 312 18.06 -20.54 -5.97
CA ASN A 312 18.69 -20.46 -4.66
C ASN A 312 20.16 -20.03 -4.75
N ASP A 313 20.50 -19.22 -5.75
CA ASP A 313 21.83 -18.62 -5.83
C ASP A 313 21.93 -17.34 -5.00
N GLY A 314 20.80 -16.86 -4.45
CA GLY A 314 20.72 -15.64 -3.64
C GLY A 314 20.74 -14.36 -4.47
N LEU A 315 20.68 -14.47 -5.80
CA LEU A 315 20.93 -13.40 -6.74
C LEU A 315 19.70 -13.19 -7.65
N LEU A 316 19.26 -11.94 -7.79
CA LEU A 316 18.13 -11.57 -8.64
C LEU A 316 18.54 -10.57 -9.72
N ASN A 317 17.95 -10.69 -10.90
CA ASN A 317 18.08 -9.67 -11.95
C ASN A 317 17.13 -8.47 -11.70
N GLU A 318 17.20 -7.44 -12.56
CA GLU A 318 16.38 -6.23 -12.39
C GLU A 318 14.87 -6.53 -12.35
N ASP A 319 14.39 -7.40 -13.24
CA ASP A 319 12.97 -7.72 -13.33
C ASP A 319 12.50 -8.47 -12.08
N GLU A 320 13.25 -9.46 -11.62
CA GLU A 320 12.95 -10.22 -10.40
C GLU A 320 13.00 -9.32 -9.16
N MET A 321 14.03 -8.48 -9.03
CA MET A 321 14.14 -7.48 -7.96
C MET A 321 12.94 -6.53 -7.96
N ASN A 322 12.50 -6.09 -9.14
CA ASN A 322 11.29 -5.26 -9.25
C ASN A 322 10.05 -6.01 -8.75
N GLN A 323 9.92 -7.30 -9.08
CA GLN A 323 8.80 -8.13 -8.61
C GLN A 323 8.81 -8.30 -7.10
N VAL A 324 9.97 -8.34 -6.43
CA VAL A 324 10.06 -8.38 -4.95
C VAL A 324 9.28 -7.20 -4.35
N ALA A 325 9.60 -5.99 -4.80
CA ALA A 325 8.97 -4.78 -4.29
C ALA A 325 7.48 -4.68 -4.65
N PHE A 326 7.11 -5.07 -5.89
CA PHE A 326 5.71 -5.07 -6.31
C PHE A 326 4.87 -6.10 -5.57
N LEU A 327 5.41 -7.28 -5.29
CA LEU A 327 4.70 -8.33 -4.55
C LEU A 327 4.34 -7.83 -3.14
N CYS A 328 5.31 -7.26 -2.41
CA CYS A 328 5.06 -6.70 -1.08
C CYS A 328 4.05 -5.54 -1.11
N LEU A 329 4.21 -4.61 -2.06
CA LEU A 329 3.32 -3.45 -2.20
C LEU A 329 1.87 -3.85 -2.52
N GLN A 330 1.68 -4.81 -3.41
CA GLN A 330 0.34 -5.22 -3.82
C GLN A 330 -0.44 -5.88 -2.69
N VAL A 331 0.23 -6.68 -1.86
CA VAL A 331 -0.38 -7.28 -0.65
C VAL A 331 -0.92 -6.19 0.29
N GLU A 332 -0.15 -5.14 0.54
CA GLU A 332 -0.58 -3.97 1.32
C GLU A 332 -1.75 -3.23 0.64
N GLN A 333 -1.66 -3.00 -0.66
CA GLN A 333 -2.72 -2.33 -1.45
C GLN A 333 -4.05 -3.11 -1.48
N GLU A 334 -4.03 -4.43 -1.30
CA GLU A 334 -5.25 -5.24 -1.17
C GLU A 334 -5.75 -5.33 0.28
N ALA A 335 -4.86 -5.43 1.26
CA ALA A 335 -5.22 -5.58 2.68
C ALA A 335 -5.71 -4.27 3.30
N LEU A 336 -5.00 -3.15 3.09
CA LEU A 336 -5.30 -1.87 3.72
C LEU A 336 -6.71 -1.36 3.41
N PRO A 337 -7.23 -1.40 2.16
CA PRO A 337 -8.60 -0.94 1.90
C PRO A 337 -9.66 -1.79 2.61
N LYS A 338 -9.45 -3.11 2.72
CA LYS A 338 -10.35 -4.02 3.46
C LYS A 338 -10.32 -3.70 4.96
N PHE A 339 -9.12 -3.48 5.50
CA PHE A 339 -8.93 -3.06 6.88
C PHE A 339 -9.60 -1.71 7.17
N PHE A 340 -9.35 -0.70 6.33
CA PHE A 340 -9.94 0.63 6.47
C PHE A 340 -11.48 0.60 6.39
N GLU A 341 -12.04 -0.20 5.48
CA GLU A 341 -13.49 -0.40 5.40
C GLU A 341 -14.06 -0.99 6.69
N GLN A 342 -13.42 -2.00 7.26
CA GLN A 342 -13.84 -2.59 8.55
C GLN A 342 -13.74 -1.59 9.71
N VAL A 343 -12.71 -0.75 9.74
CA VAL A 343 -12.58 0.31 10.77
C VAL A 343 -13.72 1.33 10.64
N LEU A 344 -14.08 1.74 9.42
CA LEU A 344 -15.21 2.65 9.20
C LEU A 344 -16.56 2.01 9.57
N GLU A 345 -16.69 0.69 9.44
CA GLU A 345 -17.91 -0.04 9.79
C GLU A 345 -18.08 -0.23 11.30
N ALA A 346 -16.99 -0.46 12.03
CA ALA A 346 -16.98 -0.78 13.45
C ALA A 346 -17.63 0.29 14.34
N TYR A 347 -17.37 1.59 14.06
CA TYR A 347 -17.96 2.68 14.85
C TYR A 347 -18.23 3.92 13.99
N PRO A 348 -19.29 4.73 14.25
CA PRO A 348 -19.55 5.93 13.45
C PRO A 348 -18.39 6.93 13.55
N THR A 349 -17.87 7.36 12.39
CA THR A 349 -16.60 8.08 12.21
C THR A 349 -16.50 9.36 13.03
N ARG A 350 -17.64 10.04 13.25
CA ARG A 350 -17.70 11.32 13.97
C ARG A 350 -18.65 11.32 15.17
N ALA A 351 -19.08 10.14 15.63
CA ALA A 351 -19.84 10.05 16.87
C ALA A 351 -18.92 10.21 18.08
N PRO A 352 -19.38 10.88 19.16
CA PRO A 352 -18.69 10.82 20.44
C PRO A 352 -18.71 9.38 20.94
N LEU A 353 -17.58 8.93 21.46
CA LEU A 353 -17.46 7.58 22.00
C LEU A 353 -18.33 7.44 23.24
N PRO A 354 -18.92 6.26 23.48
CA PRO A 354 -19.61 6.00 24.73
C PRO A 354 -18.59 5.98 25.88
N ALA A 355 -19.00 6.47 27.04
CA ALA A 355 -18.17 6.38 28.24
C ALA A 355 -17.82 4.91 28.54
N MET A 356 -16.55 4.66 28.87
CA MET A 356 -15.93 3.33 29.01
C MET A 356 -16.60 2.43 30.08
N ASP A 357 -17.33 3.01 31.03
CA ASP A 357 -17.87 2.31 32.21
C ASP A 357 -19.22 1.60 32.01
N SER A 358 -19.78 1.59 30.79
CA SER A 358 -21.02 0.85 30.54
C SER A 358 -20.74 -0.52 29.94
N ASP A 359 -20.49 -1.52 30.79
CA ASP A 359 -20.54 -2.96 30.47
C ASP A 359 -21.88 -3.40 29.83
N ASN A 360 -22.89 -2.52 29.84
CA ASN A 360 -24.10 -2.70 29.08
C ASN A 360 -23.83 -2.44 27.60
N GLN A 361 -23.85 -3.54 26.82
CA GLN A 361 -24.10 -3.58 25.37
C GLN A 361 -24.61 -2.24 24.85
N SER A 362 -23.74 -1.52 24.17
CA SER A 362 -24.03 -0.20 23.63
C SER A 362 -25.26 -0.27 22.76
N ILE A 363 -26.39 0.20 23.32
CA ILE A 363 -27.62 0.43 22.59
C ILE A 363 -27.22 1.33 21.41
N PRO A 364 -27.45 0.91 20.15
CA PRO A 364 -27.15 1.75 19.01
C PRO A 364 -27.87 3.07 19.21
N ILE A 365 -27.11 4.16 19.36
CA ILE A 365 -27.67 5.51 19.48
C ILE A 365 -28.64 5.64 18.32
N PRO A 366 -29.95 5.90 18.56
CA PRO A 366 -30.94 6.00 17.50
C PRO A 366 -30.59 7.18 16.59
N ASN A 367 -29.71 6.94 15.63
CA ASN A 367 -29.28 7.97 14.72
C ASN A 367 -30.47 8.28 13.82
N GLY A 368 -30.93 9.52 13.84
CA GLY A 368 -31.95 9.99 12.93
C GLY A 368 -31.51 9.74 11.49
N TRP A 369 -32.48 9.57 10.58
CA TRP A 369 -32.18 9.28 9.16
C TRP A 369 -31.19 10.27 8.52
N ARG A 370 -31.19 11.54 8.96
CA ARG A 370 -30.24 12.58 8.51
C ARG A 370 -28.81 12.26 8.94
N GLN A 371 -28.60 11.85 10.19
CA GLN A 371 -27.30 11.47 10.72
C GLN A 371 -26.77 10.22 10.01
N ARG A 372 -27.62 9.20 9.78
CA ARG A 372 -27.24 8.00 9.01
C ARG A 372 -26.78 8.37 7.59
N ARG A 373 -27.51 9.24 6.89
CA ARG A 373 -27.13 9.70 5.54
C ARG A 373 -25.83 10.51 5.56
N ALA A 374 -25.62 11.36 6.56
CA ALA A 374 -24.38 12.12 6.71
C ALA A 374 -23.19 11.18 6.93
N GLU A 375 -23.32 10.21 7.83
CA GLU A 375 -22.31 9.19 8.12
C GLU A 375 -21.99 8.35 6.88
N THR A 376 -23.00 7.87 6.15
CA THR A 376 -22.77 7.13 4.90
C THR A 376 -22.01 7.95 3.86
N LYS A 377 -22.29 9.26 3.75
CA LYS A 377 -21.56 10.15 2.84
C LYS A 377 -20.10 10.32 3.27
N ILE A 378 -19.85 10.48 4.57
CA ILE A 378 -18.50 10.63 5.11
C ILE A 378 -17.70 9.34 4.89
N ARG A 379 -18.24 8.17 5.26
CA ARG A 379 -17.60 6.86 5.02
C ARG A 379 -17.23 6.67 3.55
N LYS A 380 -18.17 6.93 2.63
CA LYS A 380 -17.90 6.83 1.18
C LYS A 380 -16.81 7.79 0.72
N ARG A 381 -16.77 9.01 1.25
CA ARG A 381 -15.73 10.00 0.94
C ARG A 381 -14.37 9.52 1.43
N LEU A 382 -14.27 9.13 2.70
CA LEU A 382 -13.03 8.67 3.33
C LEU A 382 -12.49 7.42 2.64
N LEU A 383 -13.34 6.41 2.39
CA LEU A 383 -12.94 5.18 1.69
C LEU A 383 -12.46 5.47 0.26
N LYS A 384 -13.11 6.39 -0.45
CA LYS A 384 -12.68 6.80 -1.80
C LYS A 384 -11.32 7.50 -1.76
N MET A 385 -11.11 8.41 -0.81
CA MET A 385 -9.82 9.08 -0.62
C MET A 385 -8.74 8.05 -0.28
N PHE A 386 -9.00 7.17 0.68
CA PHE A 386 -8.06 6.14 1.11
C PHE A 386 -7.61 5.21 -0.02
N LYS A 387 -8.56 4.70 -0.83
CA LYS A 387 -8.25 3.88 -2.01
C LYS A 387 -7.41 4.63 -3.04
N LEU A 388 -7.61 5.94 -3.18
CA LEU A 388 -6.80 6.77 -4.06
C LEU A 388 -5.38 6.94 -3.51
N SER A 389 -5.23 7.18 -2.20
CA SER A 389 -3.92 7.25 -1.54
C SER A 389 -3.15 5.94 -1.73
N CYS A 390 -3.76 4.77 -1.41
CA CYS A 390 -3.13 3.46 -1.62
C CYS A 390 -2.54 3.27 -3.03
N LYS A 391 -3.24 3.76 -4.06
CA LYS A 391 -2.80 3.66 -5.46
C LYS A 391 -1.71 4.65 -5.82
N ASN A 392 -1.79 5.88 -5.30
CA ASN A 392 -0.95 6.98 -5.74
C ASN A 392 0.32 7.13 -4.91
N THR A 393 0.34 6.76 -3.63
CA THR A 393 1.51 6.95 -2.75
C THR A 393 2.78 6.37 -3.38
N PHE A 394 2.80 5.08 -3.70
CA PHE A 394 4.01 4.47 -4.25
C PHE A 394 4.25 4.77 -5.73
N ARG A 395 3.17 4.99 -6.50
CA ARG A 395 3.26 5.22 -7.95
C ARG A 395 3.71 6.64 -8.29
N ASP A 396 3.07 7.64 -7.67
CA ASP A 396 3.18 9.04 -8.04
C ASP A 396 4.00 9.86 -7.04
N GLU A 397 3.97 9.53 -5.74
CA GLU A 397 4.69 10.33 -4.71
C GLU A 397 6.08 9.78 -4.42
N VAL A 398 6.17 8.45 -4.28
CA VAL A 398 7.44 7.76 -4.04
C VAL A 398 8.14 7.43 -5.36
N GLU A 399 7.40 7.29 -6.47
CA GLU A 399 7.93 6.94 -7.79
C GLU A 399 8.70 5.61 -7.79
N ILE A 400 8.06 4.54 -7.27
CA ILE A 400 8.69 3.22 -7.03
C ILE A 400 9.51 2.70 -8.24
N ASN A 401 8.99 2.83 -9.46
CA ASN A 401 9.69 2.40 -10.68
C ASN A 401 11.03 3.13 -10.87
N HIS A 402 11.06 4.44 -10.62
CA HIS A 402 12.29 5.21 -10.75
C HIS A 402 13.29 4.81 -9.65
N ARG A 403 12.81 4.67 -8.41
CA ARG A 403 13.66 4.28 -7.28
C ARG A 403 14.29 2.91 -7.47
N LEU A 404 13.53 1.92 -7.93
CA LEU A 404 14.04 0.58 -8.17
C LEU A 404 15.09 0.56 -9.28
N ARG A 405 14.88 1.29 -10.38
CA ARG A 405 15.91 1.48 -11.42
C ARG A 405 17.18 2.09 -10.87
N CYS A 406 17.08 3.09 -10.00
CA CYS A 406 18.24 3.69 -9.35
C CYS A 406 18.95 2.73 -8.41
N ILE A 407 18.21 1.95 -7.63
CA ILE A 407 18.77 0.92 -6.74
C ILE A 407 19.55 -0.10 -7.58
N TYR A 408 18.93 -0.65 -8.62
CA TYR A 408 19.59 -1.60 -9.50
C TYR A 408 20.81 -0.98 -10.17
N ALA A 409 20.73 0.27 -10.66
CA ALA A 409 21.85 0.96 -11.29
C ALA A 409 23.03 1.21 -10.35
N TRP A 410 22.78 1.49 -9.07
CA TRP A 410 23.81 1.79 -8.06
C TRP A 410 24.33 0.59 -7.28
N ALA A 411 23.64 -0.55 -7.32
CA ALA A 411 24.18 -1.79 -6.78
C ALA A 411 25.51 -2.16 -7.46
N GLU A 412 26.44 -2.71 -6.67
CA GLU A 412 27.82 -3.03 -7.08
C GLU A 412 27.86 -4.08 -8.20
N LYS A 413 26.86 -4.98 -8.24
CA LYS A 413 26.75 -6.07 -9.22
C LYS A 413 27.96 -6.99 -9.14
N ALA A 414 28.33 -7.37 -7.92
CA ALA A 414 29.51 -8.17 -7.64
C ALA A 414 29.53 -9.51 -8.39
N ASP A 415 28.35 -10.07 -8.74
CA ASP A 415 28.18 -11.28 -9.58
C ASP A 415 29.06 -11.25 -10.85
N GLN A 416 29.14 -10.09 -11.50
CA GLN A 416 29.87 -9.93 -12.75
C GLN A 416 31.25 -9.25 -12.59
N ASP A 417 31.65 -8.79 -11.39
CA ASP A 417 32.91 -8.04 -11.18
C ASP A 417 33.09 -6.90 -12.21
N ASN A 418 32.00 -6.21 -12.55
CA ASN A 418 31.92 -5.19 -13.62
C ASN A 418 32.37 -5.66 -15.02
N LYS A 419 32.38 -6.98 -15.29
CA LYS A 419 32.72 -7.57 -16.58
C LYS A 419 31.47 -8.09 -17.27
N ILE A 420 31.27 -7.67 -18.51
CA ILE A 420 30.19 -8.17 -19.35
C ILE A 420 30.59 -9.55 -19.89
N GLU A 421 29.90 -10.61 -19.46
CA GLU A 421 30.08 -11.94 -20.02
C GLU A 421 29.56 -12.01 -21.46
N SER A 422 30.33 -12.65 -22.34
CA SER A 422 29.90 -12.84 -23.73
C SER A 422 30.49 -14.10 -24.34
N VAL A 423 29.72 -14.76 -25.22
CA VAL A 423 30.15 -15.94 -25.98
C VAL A 423 29.97 -15.72 -27.47
N LEU A 424 31.01 -16.10 -28.22
CA LEU A 424 30.98 -16.13 -29.68
C LEU A 424 30.51 -17.51 -30.14
N VAL A 425 29.40 -17.55 -30.87
CA VAL A 425 28.87 -18.75 -31.49
C VAL A 425 29.12 -18.65 -32.99
N ASP A 426 29.84 -19.63 -33.52
CA ASP A 426 29.98 -19.79 -34.97
C ASP A 426 28.60 -20.23 -35.51
N ALA A 427 27.98 -19.39 -36.35
CA ALA A 427 26.74 -19.75 -37.00
C ALA A 427 27.04 -20.54 -38.28
N ASP A 428 26.46 -21.73 -38.43
CA ASP A 428 26.55 -22.50 -39.67
C ASP A 428 25.90 -21.70 -40.83
N GLY A 429 26.72 -21.12 -41.71
CA GLY A 429 26.29 -20.40 -42.92
C GLY A 429 26.97 -19.05 -43.18
N TRP A 430 26.45 -18.28 -44.15
CA TRP A 430 26.98 -16.97 -44.57
C TRP A 430 26.80 -15.83 -43.54
N SER A 431 26.16 -16.07 -42.40
CA SER A 431 25.77 -15.02 -41.44
C SER A 431 26.86 -14.57 -40.47
N GLY A 432 28.08 -15.11 -40.55
CA GLY A 432 29.20 -14.71 -39.68
C GLY A 432 29.07 -15.15 -38.22
N ARG A 433 30.06 -14.79 -37.39
CA ARG A 433 30.08 -15.09 -35.95
C ARG A 433 29.06 -14.24 -35.21
N LYS A 434 28.19 -14.84 -34.41
CA LYS A 434 27.25 -14.13 -33.51
C LYS A 434 27.86 -14.04 -32.11
N ARG A 435 27.71 -12.89 -31.46
CA ARG A 435 28.11 -12.70 -30.06
C ARG A 435 26.86 -12.57 -29.20
N TYR A 436 26.71 -13.46 -28.22
CA TYR A 436 25.73 -13.35 -27.14
C TYR A 436 26.36 -12.65 -25.96
N VAL A 437 25.61 -11.78 -25.29
CA VAL A 437 26.09 -10.89 -24.24
C VAL A 437 25.08 -10.89 -23.11
N GLU A 438 25.52 -11.11 -21.87
CA GLU A 438 24.66 -10.93 -20.69
C GLU A 438 24.59 -9.44 -20.33
N LEU A 439 23.43 -8.82 -20.52
CA LEU A 439 23.25 -7.37 -20.33
C LEU A 439 22.76 -6.99 -18.93
N SER A 440 22.21 -7.94 -18.18
CA SER A 440 21.54 -7.73 -16.90
C SER A 440 22.20 -8.55 -15.79
N PRO A 441 23.26 -8.02 -15.14
CA PRO A 441 23.87 -8.66 -13.98
C PRO A 441 22.83 -8.93 -12.89
N LYS A 442 23.01 -10.02 -12.16
CA LYS A 442 22.25 -10.19 -10.92
C LYS A 442 22.89 -9.38 -9.79
N ILE A 443 22.07 -9.07 -8.80
CA ILE A 443 22.48 -8.46 -7.54
C ILE A 443 22.06 -9.35 -6.39
N SER A 444 22.83 -9.36 -5.31
CA SER A 444 22.50 -10.07 -4.08
C SER A 444 21.50 -9.29 -3.24
N GLU A 445 20.82 -10.00 -2.32
CA GLU A 445 19.95 -9.34 -1.35
C GLU A 445 20.71 -8.29 -0.54
N ALA A 446 21.95 -8.57 -0.13
CA ALA A 446 22.76 -7.67 0.67
C ALA A 446 23.02 -6.34 -0.06
N GLU A 447 23.43 -6.39 -1.34
CA GLU A 447 23.64 -5.21 -2.18
C GLU A 447 22.33 -4.42 -2.36
N PHE A 448 21.23 -5.12 -2.65
CA PHE A 448 19.92 -4.49 -2.77
C PHE A 448 19.54 -3.74 -1.49
N ARG A 449 19.68 -4.39 -0.33
CA ARG A 449 19.32 -3.84 0.98
C ARG A 449 20.17 -2.65 1.37
N GLU A 450 21.46 -2.66 1.06
CA GLU A 450 22.36 -1.54 1.34
C GLU A 450 21.86 -0.27 0.63
N VAL A 451 21.65 -0.34 -0.68
CA VAL A 451 21.20 0.81 -1.48
C VAL A 451 19.75 1.19 -1.15
N GLN A 452 18.88 0.21 -0.90
CA GLN A 452 17.48 0.43 -0.52
C GLN A 452 17.35 1.19 0.81
N ARG A 453 18.16 0.86 1.83
CA ARG A 453 18.13 1.57 3.12
C ARG A 453 18.57 3.02 3.02
N ILE A 454 19.41 3.37 2.05
CA ILE A 454 19.85 4.75 1.84
C ILE A 454 18.78 5.51 1.05
N HIS A 455 18.32 4.97 -0.08
CA HIS A 455 17.54 5.72 -1.07
C HIS A 455 16.05 5.38 -1.13
N PHE A 456 15.61 4.30 -0.50
CA PHE A 456 14.23 3.83 -0.55
C PHE A 456 13.74 3.19 0.76
N LYS A 457 13.90 3.93 1.87
CA LYS A 457 13.44 3.54 3.21
C LYS A 457 11.94 3.21 3.30
N HIS A 458 11.13 3.84 2.44
CA HIS A 458 9.67 3.62 2.40
C HIS A 458 9.29 2.15 2.16
N LEU A 459 10.18 1.34 1.55
CA LEU A 459 9.91 -0.08 1.32
C LEU A 459 9.90 -0.92 2.61
N ASP A 460 10.52 -0.44 3.69
CA ASP A 460 10.49 -1.11 5.00
C ASP A 460 9.31 -0.63 5.87
N GLN A 461 8.44 0.25 5.35
CA GLN A 461 7.32 0.87 6.09
C GLN A 461 6.13 1.14 5.14
N ILE A 462 5.82 0.18 4.25
CA ILE A 462 4.85 0.37 3.16
C ILE A 462 3.50 0.82 3.69
N GLY A 463 2.96 0.12 4.69
CA GLY A 463 1.65 0.44 5.25
C GLY A 463 1.66 1.81 5.90
N THR A 464 2.67 2.08 6.73
CA THR A 464 2.83 3.36 7.44
C THR A 464 2.89 4.54 6.48
N GLU A 465 3.64 4.43 5.38
CA GLU A 465 3.76 5.50 4.38
C GLU A 465 2.45 5.71 3.59
N ILE A 466 1.68 4.65 3.30
CA ILE A 466 0.34 4.78 2.69
C ILE A 466 -0.61 5.55 3.63
N ILE A 467 -0.64 5.21 4.93
CA ILE A 467 -1.52 5.90 5.88
C ILE A 467 -1.09 7.36 6.08
N LYS A 468 0.21 7.62 6.15
CA LYS A 468 0.75 8.98 6.23
C LYS A 468 0.34 9.82 5.02
N SER A 469 0.45 9.27 3.82
CA SER A 469 0.00 9.93 2.59
C SER A 469 -1.52 10.18 2.58
N PHE A 470 -2.32 9.27 3.15
CA PHE A 470 -3.75 9.49 3.36
C PHE A 470 -4.05 10.61 4.36
N ARG A 471 -3.31 10.68 5.47
CA ARG A 471 -3.40 11.77 6.44
C ARG A 471 -3.08 13.12 5.79
N GLU A 472 -2.06 13.16 4.95
CA GLU A 472 -1.73 14.34 4.14
C GLU A 472 -2.86 14.72 3.16
N ASP A 473 -3.53 13.73 2.54
CA ASP A 473 -4.71 13.98 1.71
C ASP A 473 -5.88 14.56 2.51
N LEU A 474 -6.05 14.16 3.78
CA LEU A 474 -7.03 14.77 4.68
C LEU A 474 -6.71 16.24 4.91
N TRP A 475 -5.47 16.59 5.26
CA TRP A 475 -5.04 17.98 5.41
C TRP A 475 -5.32 18.82 4.17
N VAL A 476 -4.93 18.33 2.99
CA VAL A 476 -5.15 19.05 1.73
C VAL A 476 -6.65 19.23 1.45
N SER A 477 -7.46 18.20 1.67
CA SER A 477 -8.91 18.23 1.46
C SER A 477 -9.61 19.22 2.41
N GLN A 478 -9.24 19.19 3.69
CA GLN A 478 -9.77 20.06 4.74
C GLN A 478 -9.35 21.52 4.50
N GLY A 479 -8.06 21.76 4.20
CA GLY A 479 -7.52 23.07 3.88
C GLY A 479 -8.21 23.72 2.68
N LYS A 480 -8.34 22.99 1.55
CA LYS A 480 -9.10 23.45 0.38
C LYS A 480 -10.58 23.71 0.72
N GLY A 481 -11.14 22.96 1.65
CA GLY A 481 -12.49 23.16 2.18
C GLY A 481 -12.63 24.49 2.92
N ARG A 482 -11.63 24.87 3.73
CA ARG A 482 -11.57 26.16 4.44
C ARG A 482 -11.41 27.33 3.47
N GLU A 483 -10.43 27.26 2.58
CA GLU A 483 -10.20 28.29 1.54
C GLU A 483 -11.47 28.53 0.70
N ARG A 484 -12.19 27.46 0.34
CA ARG A 484 -13.45 27.59 -0.40
C ARG A 484 -14.53 28.30 0.43
N LYS A 485 -14.64 28.00 1.73
CA LYS A 485 -15.62 28.66 2.60
C LYS A 485 -15.32 30.15 2.76
N GLU A 486 -14.04 30.50 2.92
CA GLU A 486 -13.59 31.89 2.98
C GLU A 486 -13.87 32.61 1.67
N LEU A 487 -13.50 32.02 0.53
CA LEU A 487 -13.80 32.58 -0.79
C LEU A 487 -15.30 32.83 -1.00
N VAL A 488 -16.16 31.89 -0.58
CA VAL A 488 -17.62 32.07 -0.68
C VAL A 488 -18.10 33.19 0.24
N ARG A 489 -17.59 33.27 1.47
CA ARG A 489 -17.92 34.34 2.41
C ARG A 489 -17.52 35.71 1.85
N ASP A 490 -16.31 35.81 1.31
CA ASP A 490 -15.76 37.06 0.79
C ASP A 490 -16.49 37.51 -0.48
N CYS A 491 -16.83 36.56 -1.37
CA CYS A 491 -17.70 36.83 -2.52
C CYS A 491 -19.11 37.30 -2.09
N LEU A 492 -19.72 36.68 -1.08
CA LEU A 492 -21.03 37.09 -0.57
C LEU A 492 -20.98 38.48 0.07
N LEU A 493 -19.94 38.78 0.85
CA LEU A 493 -19.72 40.10 1.44
C LEU A 493 -19.54 41.16 0.34
N PHE A 494 -18.70 40.88 -0.65
CA PHE A 494 -18.49 41.74 -1.81
C PHE A 494 -19.80 42.02 -2.54
N LEU A 495 -20.58 40.99 -2.88
CA LEU A 495 -21.86 41.14 -3.55
C LEU A 495 -22.87 41.93 -2.71
N THR A 496 -22.87 41.75 -1.39
CA THR A 496 -23.76 42.49 -0.48
C THR A 496 -23.39 43.98 -0.46
N VAL A 497 -22.11 44.31 -0.39
CA VAL A 497 -21.61 45.70 -0.41
C VAL A 497 -21.95 46.37 -1.74
N VAL A 498 -21.67 45.71 -2.87
CA VAL A 498 -21.99 46.24 -4.21
C VAL A 498 -23.50 46.46 -4.35
N SER A 499 -24.32 45.48 -3.95
CA SER A 499 -25.78 45.59 -4.03
C SER A 499 -26.33 46.73 -3.16
N ALA A 500 -25.75 46.95 -1.98
CA ALA A 500 -26.13 48.05 -1.11
C ALA A 500 -25.77 49.42 -1.71
N LEU A 501 -24.58 49.54 -2.33
CA LEU A 501 -24.17 50.76 -3.03
C LEU A 501 -25.06 51.06 -4.24
N ASP A 502 -25.34 50.05 -5.07
CA ASP A 502 -26.22 50.18 -6.23
C ASP A 502 -27.63 50.62 -5.80
N PHE A 503 -28.14 50.07 -4.70
CA PHE A 503 -29.44 50.48 -4.14
C PHE A 503 -29.45 51.95 -3.70
N VAL A 504 -28.37 52.42 -3.05
CA VAL A 504 -28.24 53.83 -2.66
C VAL A 504 -28.16 54.75 -3.89
N ILE A 505 -27.39 54.38 -4.91
CA ILE A 505 -27.27 55.16 -6.15
C ILE A 505 -28.61 55.23 -6.89
N LEU A 506 -29.38 54.15 -6.94
CA LEU A 506 -30.71 54.13 -7.58
C LEU A 506 -31.78 54.89 -6.79
N SER A 507 -31.56 55.15 -5.51
CA SER A 507 -32.51 55.85 -4.64
C SER A 507 -32.24 57.35 -4.54
N LEU A 508 -31.08 57.82 -4.98
CA LEU A 508 -30.72 59.24 -5.14
C LEU A 508 -31.13 59.74 -6.52
#